data_AF-A0A9D6FCF4-F1
#
_entry.id   AF-A0A9D6FCF4-F1
#
_cell.length_a   1.000
_cell.length_b   1.000
_cell.length_c   1.000
_cell.angle_alpha   90.00
_cell.angle_beta   90.00
_cell.angle_gamma   90.00
#
_symmetry.space_group_name_H-M   'P 1'
#
loop_
_entity.id
_entity.type
_entity.pdbx_description
1 polymer ?
#
loop_
_entity_poly.entity_id
_entity_poly.type
_entity_poly.pdbx_seq_one_letter_code
_entity_poly.pdbx_strand_id
1 'polypeptide(L)' 'MLKELALISALAGAVPQPVAPPKSALPFIDDDYAKALAEARTRQVPIFVEAWAPW' A
#
# COMPACT_ATOMS: atom_id res chain seq x y z
N MET A 1 -8.78 -33.26 -42.61
CA MET A 1 -9.76 -32.19 -42.31
C MET A 1 -10.10 -32.21 -40.83
N LEU A 2 -9.22 -31.70 -39.96
CA LEU A 2 -9.53 -31.51 -38.53
C LEU A 2 -8.54 -30.52 -37.88
N LYS A 3 -8.38 -29.34 -38.48
CA LYS A 3 -7.62 -28.21 -37.92
C LYS A 3 -8.59 -27.04 -37.86
N GLU A 4 -9.43 -26.90 -36.83
CA GLU A 4 -10.24 -25.67 -36.71
C GLU A 4 -10.96 -25.38 -35.38
N LEU A 5 -10.93 -26.24 -34.36
CA LEU A 5 -11.64 -25.93 -33.11
C LEU A 5 -10.72 -26.00 -31.89
N ALA A 6 -10.15 -24.86 -31.53
CA ALA A 6 -10.08 -24.36 -30.16
C ALA A 6 -9.23 -23.09 -30.12
N LEU A 7 -9.71 -22.01 -30.73
CA LEU A 7 -9.13 -20.67 -30.57
C LEU A 7 -10.20 -19.69 -30.11
N ILE A 8 -10.82 -19.93 -28.95
CA ILE A 8 -11.62 -18.91 -28.26
C ILE A 8 -11.48 -19.11 -26.75
N SER A 9 -10.59 -18.35 -26.12
CA SER A 9 -10.80 -17.90 -24.74
C SER A 9 -9.91 -16.69 -24.49
N ALA A 10 -10.19 -15.61 -25.23
CA ALA A 10 -9.67 -14.29 -24.94
C ALA A 10 -10.54 -13.63 -23.85
N LEU A 11 -9.89 -12.78 -23.05
CA LEU A 11 -10.46 -11.80 -22.11
C LEU A 11 -10.85 -12.35 -20.73
N ALA A 12 -9.89 -12.96 -20.04
CA ALA A 12 -9.85 -12.81 -18.58
C ALA A 12 -9.64 -11.31 -18.30
N GLY A 13 -10.71 -10.62 -17.91
CA GLY A 13 -10.67 -9.22 -17.54
C GLY A 13 -9.52 -8.98 -16.56
N ALA A 14 -8.67 -8.00 -16.86
CA ALA A 14 -7.67 -7.53 -15.93
C ALA A 14 -8.41 -7.06 -14.67
N VAL A 15 -8.40 -7.89 -13.63
CA VAL A 15 -8.82 -7.46 -12.30
C VAL A 15 -7.91 -6.27 -11.99
N PRO A 16 -8.46 -5.07 -11.74
CA PRO A 16 -7.63 -3.94 -11.36
C PRO A 16 -6.84 -4.36 -10.13
N GLN A 17 -5.54 -4.56 -10.34
CA GLN A 17 -4.61 -4.84 -9.25
C GLN A 17 -4.69 -3.61 -8.34
N PRO A 18 -4.87 -3.78 -7.02
CA PRO A 18 -4.76 -2.67 -6.11
C PRO A 18 -3.39 -2.04 -6.35
N VAL A 19 -3.37 -0.83 -6.89
CA VAL A 19 -2.13 -0.06 -7.00
C VAL A 19 -1.68 0.17 -5.57
N ALA A 20 -0.58 -0.48 -5.20
CA ALA A 20 0.04 -0.21 -3.91
C ALA A 20 0.31 1.31 -3.88
N PRO A 21 -0.13 2.03 -2.82
CA PRO A 21 0.13 3.44 -2.74
C PRO A 21 1.63 3.67 -2.89
N PRO A 22 2.05 4.78 -3.53
CA PRO A 22 3.46 5.09 -3.70
C PRO A 22 4.12 5.01 -2.32
N LYS A 23 5.25 4.29 -2.25
CA LYS A 23 6.00 4.10 -1.02
C LYS A 23 6.40 5.49 -0.52
N SER A 24 5.72 5.98 0.52
CA SER A 24 6.04 7.29 1.09
C SER A 24 7.52 7.31 1.43
N ALA A 25 8.21 8.40 1.07
CA ALA A 25 9.60 8.60 1.47
C ALA A 25 9.78 8.58 3.00
N LEU A 26 8.69 8.82 3.74
CA LEU A 26 8.59 8.72 5.18
C LEU A 26 7.42 7.79 5.56
N PRO A 27 7.68 6.56 6.03
CA PRO A 27 6.60 5.71 6.52
C PRO A 27 5.99 6.33 7.79
N PHE A 28 4.68 6.58 7.77
CA PHE A 28 3.94 7.07 8.93
C PHE A 28 3.34 5.89 9.72
N ILE A 29 3.16 6.11 11.02
CA ILE A 29 2.36 5.25 11.89
C ILE A 29 1.06 6.00 12.13
N ASP A 30 -0.04 5.48 11.58
CA ASP A 30 -1.35 6.11 11.68
C ASP A 30 -1.95 5.93 13.07
N ASP A 31 -2.38 7.04 13.68
CA ASP A 31 -3.18 7.11 14.93
C ASP A 31 -2.68 6.30 16.14
N ASP A 32 -1.41 5.86 16.14
CA ASP A 32 -0.81 5.05 17.21
C ASP A 32 0.47 5.69 17.74
N TYR A 33 0.28 6.71 18.56
CA TYR A 33 1.38 7.41 19.22
C TYR A 33 2.18 6.50 20.17
N ALA A 34 1.53 5.53 20.83
CA ALA A 34 2.20 4.65 21.78
C ALA A 34 3.23 3.76 21.08
N LYS A 35 2.86 3.20 19.93
CA LYS A 35 3.77 2.43 19.08
C LYS A 35 4.88 3.32 18.51
N ALA A 36 4.56 4.51 18.01
CA ALA A 36 5.57 5.44 17.50
C ALA A 36 6.61 5.79 18.58
N LEU A 37 6.18 5.99 19.82
CA LEU A 37 7.06 6.26 20.95
C LEU A 37 7.96 5.07 21.29
N ALA A 38 7.41 3.85 21.33
CA ALA A 38 8.19 2.65 21.59
C ALA A 38 9.26 2.42 20.51
N GLU A 39 8.90 2.59 19.23
CA GLU A 39 9.82 2.44 18.11
C GLU A 39 10.91 3.52 18.13
N ALA A 40 10.54 4.78 18.32
CA ALA A 40 11.49 5.90 18.37
C ALA A 40 12.49 5.76 19.52
N ARG A 41 12.05 5.29 20.70
CA ARG A 41 12.94 5.00 21.83
C ARG A 41 13.90 3.86 21.51
N THR A 42 13.41 2.78 20.91
CA THR A 42 14.23 1.63 20.50
C THR A 42 15.31 2.04 19.50
N ARG A 43 14.96 2.93 18.56
CA ARG A 43 15.86 3.41 17.51
C ARG A 43 16.68 4.65 17.92
N GLN A 44 16.39 5.24 19.08
CA GLN A 44 16.97 6.49 19.57
C GLN A 44 16.88 7.64 18.55
N VAL A 45 15.71 7.82 17.93
CA VAL A 45 15.44 8.89 16.95
C VAL A 45 14.30 9.80 17.44
N PRO A 46 14.27 11.08 17.01
CA PRO A 46 13.13 11.94 17.27
C PRO A 46 11.87 11.46 16.52
N ILE A 47 10.70 11.85 17.03
CA ILE A 47 9.40 11.60 16.39
C ILE A 47 8.98 12.85 15.61
N PHE A 48 8.57 12.65 14.36
CA PHE A 48 7.84 13.66 13.59
C PHE A 48 6.33 13.35 13.69
N VAL A 49 5.55 14.33 14.13
CA VAL A 49 4.10 14.22 14.28
C VAL A 49 3.44 15.16 13.28
N GLU A 50 2.63 14.60 12.38
CA GLU A 50 1.71 15.36 11.53
C GLU A 50 0.35 15.37 12.25
N ALA A 51 -0.19 16.56 12.48
CA ALA A 51 -1.48 16.74 13.15
C ALA A 51 -2.26 17.79 12.37
N TRP A 52 -3.33 17.33 11.73
CA TRP A 52 -4.18 18.18 10.91
C TRP A 52 -5.62 18.17 11.43
N ALA A 53 -6.38 19.18 11.00
CA ALA A 53 -7.80 19.25 11.26
C ALA A 53 -8.57 19.87 10.08
N PRO A 54 -9.82 19.45 9.84
CA PRO A 54 -10.59 19.81 8.64
C PRO A 54 -11.27 21.19 8.66
N TRP A 55 -11.07 22.00 9.71
CA TRP A 55 -11.75 23.27 9.92
C TRP A 55 -10.95 24.48 9.42
#